data_AF-A0A8S1LKL7-F1
#
_entry.id   AF-A0A8S1LKL7-F1
#
_cell.length_a   1.000
_cell.length_b   1.000
_cell.length_c   1.000
_cell.angle_alpha   90.00
_cell.angle_beta   90.00
_cell.angle_gamma   90.00
#
_symmetry.space_group_name_H-M   'P 1'
#
loop_
_entity.id
_entity.type
_entity.pdbx_description
1 polymer ?
#
loop_
_entity_poly.entity_id
_entity_poly.type
_entity_poly.pdbx_seq_one_letter_code
_entity_poly.pdbx_strand_id
1 'polypeptide(L)'
;MKQQWNDINEDVNMITILKSKFKQTSPTQIYYQSYDHDGLLLKDNIVYTGILRNYTFVLQRKDKTEFVLDFNQYHIKLSITSNDVFQLSLFNYQFQFQSLTNSKQWILSLNYYINTSKPYCFQSPSPNFYLQHKIPFEVFEKRAESLDLLLFKNKSIACQLQRLITNSEYDHVALLLRNNKNVLHVFEANSDDGVCIYTWDALMQSNFQEYVTQISFRQLYTKRDMALLLKLQEFVYKNHGKKYSVNIMKLCKKRSITGVEKENYFCSELIAACYKHIGIMENDISSCQFWPKDFAGNIKLTNAQLSHEIIIYQ
;
A
#
# COMPACT_ATOMS: atom_id res chain seq x y z
N MET A 1 -24.80 -0.34 20.94
CA MET A 1 -25.48 0.01 19.67
C MET A 1 -25.79 1.50 19.53
N LYS A 2 -26.46 2.20 20.47
CA LYS A 2 -26.67 3.66 20.37
C LYS A 2 -25.40 4.52 20.53
N GLN A 3 -24.39 4.01 21.24
CA GLN A 3 -23.12 4.73 21.48
C GLN A 3 -22.21 4.75 20.24
N GLN A 4 -22.08 3.62 19.54
CA GLN A 4 -21.46 3.54 18.20
C GLN A 4 -22.12 4.47 17.16
N TRP A 5 -23.43 4.71 17.27
CA TRP A 5 -24.16 5.61 16.36
C TRP A 5 -23.91 7.10 16.62
N ASN A 6 -23.53 7.48 17.84
CA ASN A 6 -23.11 8.84 18.16
C ASN A 6 -21.66 9.07 17.76
N ASP A 7 -20.79 8.07 17.92
CA ASP A 7 -19.38 8.14 17.48
C ASP A 7 -19.28 8.24 15.94
N ILE A 8 -20.11 7.51 15.19
CA ILE A 8 -20.18 7.62 13.72
C ILE A 8 -20.69 9.00 13.27
N ASN A 9 -21.63 9.63 13.99
CA ASN A 9 -22.10 10.98 13.66
C ASN A 9 -21.09 12.07 14.06
N GLU A 10 -20.25 11.85 15.08
CA GLU A 10 -19.08 12.69 15.37
C GLU A 10 -17.97 12.50 14.32
N ASP A 11 -17.75 11.28 13.83
CA ASP A 11 -16.78 10.97 12.76
C ASP A 11 -17.24 11.41 11.36
N VAL A 12 -18.55 11.50 11.11
CA VAL A 12 -19.09 12.16 9.92
C VAL A 12 -19.04 13.69 10.08
N ASN A 13 -19.20 14.21 11.30
CA ASN A 13 -18.92 15.63 11.60
C ASN A 13 -17.43 16.00 11.57
N MET A 14 -16.51 15.03 11.61
CA MET A 14 -15.09 15.26 11.33
C MET A 14 -14.88 15.77 9.90
N ILE A 15 -15.76 15.42 8.95
CA ILE A 15 -15.74 15.94 7.57
C ILE A 15 -16.14 17.43 7.53
N THR A 16 -16.96 17.89 8.49
CA THR A 16 -17.32 19.31 8.67
C THR A 16 -16.21 20.10 9.40
N ILE A 17 -15.47 19.46 10.32
CA ILE A 17 -14.31 20.06 11.01
C ILE A 17 -13.12 20.26 10.04
N LEU A 18 -13.03 19.48 8.96
CA LEU A 18 -12.02 19.67 7.91
C LEU A 18 -12.15 21.02 7.18
N LYS A 19 -13.27 21.75 7.27
CA LYS A 19 -13.35 23.14 6.77
C LYS A 19 -12.64 24.17 7.66
N SER A 20 -12.42 23.89 8.95
CA SER A 20 -11.98 24.90 9.93
C SER A 20 -10.56 24.73 10.48
N LYS A 21 -9.86 23.61 10.19
CA LYS A 21 -8.53 23.34 10.77
C LYS A 21 -7.42 22.88 9.80
N PHE A 22 -7.60 22.96 8.49
CA PHE A 22 -6.47 22.89 7.53
C PHE A 22 -5.51 24.08 7.60
N LYS A 23 -5.72 25.04 8.51
CA LYS A 23 -4.76 26.11 8.83
C LYS A 23 -3.66 25.71 9.82
N GLN A 24 -3.64 24.51 10.40
CA GLN A 24 -2.70 24.23 11.51
C GLN A 24 -2.05 22.85 11.60
N THR A 25 -2.25 21.97 10.63
CA THR A 25 -1.32 20.87 10.39
C THR A 25 -0.94 20.95 8.93
N SER A 26 0.29 21.37 8.65
CA SER A 26 0.89 21.24 7.34
C SER A 26 0.57 19.83 6.84
N PRO A 27 -0.03 19.65 5.66
CA PRO A 27 -0.01 18.34 5.02
C PRO A 27 1.42 17.88 5.11
N THR A 28 1.67 16.69 5.67
CA THR A 28 2.95 16.03 5.47
C THR A 28 3.08 15.92 3.96
N GLN A 29 3.74 16.91 3.34
CA GLN A 29 4.29 16.75 2.01
C GLN A 29 5.32 15.64 2.21
N ILE A 30 4.86 14.40 2.06
CA ILE A 30 5.75 13.26 1.91
C ILE A 30 6.35 13.47 0.53
N TYR A 31 7.36 14.32 0.49
CA TYR A 31 8.31 14.33 -0.59
C TYR A 31 9.04 13.00 -0.47
N TYR A 32 8.80 12.11 -1.43
CA TYR A 32 9.77 11.06 -1.74
C TYR A 32 11.14 11.72 -1.81
N GLN A 33 12.05 11.29 -0.94
CA GLN A 33 13.27 12.04 -0.67
C GLN A 33 14.10 12.13 -1.94
N SER A 34 14.93 13.17 -2.04
CA SER A 34 15.85 13.41 -3.18
C SER A 34 16.85 12.28 -3.45
N TYR A 35 16.86 11.22 -2.62
CA TYR A 35 17.73 10.06 -2.70
C TYR A 35 16.99 8.81 -3.18
N ASP A 36 15.71 8.91 -3.55
CA ASP A 36 15.03 7.83 -4.27
C ASP A 36 15.78 7.54 -5.57
N HIS A 37 16.07 6.26 -5.80
CA HIS A 37 16.90 5.86 -6.92
C HIS A 37 16.44 4.53 -7.51
N ASP A 38 16.45 4.46 -8.83
CA ASP A 38 16.27 3.24 -9.60
C ASP A 38 17.38 3.09 -10.64
N GLY A 39 17.62 1.84 -11.02
CA GLY A 39 18.71 1.51 -11.94
C GLY A 39 18.89 0.02 -12.11
N LEU A 40 19.82 -0.36 -12.98
CA LEU A 40 20.13 -1.76 -13.23
C LEU A 40 21.27 -2.21 -12.33
N LEU A 41 21.06 -3.34 -11.66
CA LEU A 41 22.04 -3.98 -10.79
C LEU A 41 22.24 -5.43 -11.22
N LEU A 42 23.48 -5.92 -11.13
CA LEU A 42 23.84 -7.32 -11.28
C LEU A 42 24.02 -7.93 -9.88
N LYS A 43 23.37 -9.06 -9.63
CA LYS A 43 23.55 -9.90 -8.43
C LYS A 43 23.59 -11.36 -8.88
N ASP A 44 24.62 -12.09 -8.47
CA ASP A 44 24.80 -13.51 -8.84
C ASP A 44 24.69 -13.77 -10.36
N ASN A 45 25.29 -12.89 -11.16
CA ASN A 45 25.24 -12.89 -12.64
C ASN A 45 23.83 -12.72 -13.26
N ILE A 46 22.86 -12.28 -12.47
CA ILE A 46 21.50 -11.98 -12.91
C ILE A 46 21.28 -10.47 -12.86
N VAL A 47 20.70 -9.91 -13.92
CA VAL A 47 20.35 -8.47 -14.00
C VAL A 47 18.98 -8.24 -13.38
N TYR A 48 18.90 -7.23 -12.53
CA TYR A 48 17.70 -6.79 -11.83
C TYR A 48 17.44 -5.31 -12.06
N THR A 49 16.17 -4.93 -11.98
CA THR A 49 15.79 -3.56 -11.68
C THR A 49 15.92 -3.36 -10.16
N GLY A 50 16.90 -2.56 -9.76
CA GLY A 50 17.07 -2.11 -8.38
C GLY A 50 16.21 -0.87 -8.11
N ILE A 51 15.53 -0.85 -6.97
CA ILE A 51 14.72 0.27 -6.51
C ILE A 51 15.07 0.54 -5.05
N LEU A 52 15.46 1.77 -4.73
CA LEU A 52 15.68 2.23 -3.36
C LEU A 52 14.77 3.42 -3.10
N ARG A 53 13.78 3.21 -2.22
CA ARG A 53 12.81 4.24 -1.84
C ARG A 53 12.34 4.04 -0.41
N ASN A 54 12.19 5.14 0.34
CA ASN A 54 11.70 5.12 1.72
C ASN A 54 12.37 4.04 2.59
N TYR A 55 13.71 4.04 2.62
CA TYR A 55 14.52 3.08 3.39
C TYR A 55 14.38 1.61 2.97
N THR A 56 13.61 1.30 1.92
CA THR A 56 13.49 -0.05 1.40
C THR A 56 14.25 -0.20 0.10
N PHE A 57 15.16 -1.17 0.04
CA PHE A 57 15.90 -1.57 -1.14
C PHE A 57 15.33 -2.86 -1.71
N VAL A 58 14.94 -2.85 -2.97
CA VAL A 58 14.23 -3.93 -3.64
C VAL A 58 14.94 -4.29 -4.94
N LEU A 59 15.07 -5.59 -5.24
CA LEU A 59 15.37 -6.05 -6.59
C LEU A 59 14.15 -6.72 -7.21
N GLN A 60 13.85 -6.30 -8.43
CA GLN A 60 12.77 -6.83 -9.23
C GLN A 60 13.30 -7.46 -10.52
N ARG A 61 12.67 -8.56 -10.92
CA ARG A 61 12.85 -9.17 -12.23
C ARG A 61 11.50 -9.30 -12.89
N LYS A 62 11.34 -8.64 -14.04
CA LYS A 62 10.03 -8.37 -14.65
C LYS A 62 9.17 -7.62 -13.62
N ASP A 63 8.12 -8.27 -13.11
CA ASP A 63 7.19 -7.70 -12.12
C ASP A 63 7.27 -8.38 -10.75
N LYS A 64 8.22 -9.32 -10.56
CA LYS A 64 8.36 -10.07 -9.31
C LYS A 64 9.46 -9.47 -8.45
N THR A 65 9.12 -9.19 -7.19
CA THR A 65 10.13 -8.88 -6.16
C THR A 65 10.85 -10.17 -5.77
N GLU A 66 12.18 -10.19 -5.93
CA GLU A 66 13.03 -11.34 -5.62
C GLU A 66 14.02 -11.06 -4.49
N PHE A 67 14.18 -9.79 -4.12
CA PHE A 67 15.02 -9.39 -3.00
C PHE A 67 14.45 -8.11 -2.38
N VAL A 68 14.46 -8.04 -1.05
CA VAL A 68 14.05 -6.85 -0.31
C VAL A 68 14.81 -6.73 1.00
N LEU A 69 15.29 -5.53 1.29
CA LEU A 69 15.85 -5.14 2.57
C LEU A 69 15.19 -3.83 3.02
N ASP A 70 14.60 -3.83 4.20
CA ASP A 70 14.16 -2.60 4.86
C ASP A 70 15.21 -2.18 5.89
N PHE A 71 15.80 -1.00 5.68
CA PHE A 71 16.88 -0.48 6.50
C PHE A 71 16.40 0.01 7.87
N ASN A 72 15.08 0.23 8.03
CA ASN A 72 14.47 0.44 9.34
C ASN A 72 14.15 -0.86 10.04
N GLN A 73 14.19 -2.01 9.37
CA GLN A 73 14.02 -3.29 10.04
C GLN A 73 15.32 -3.75 10.72
N TYR A 74 16.43 -3.77 9.98
CA TYR A 74 17.71 -4.30 10.47
C TYR A 74 18.84 -3.28 10.38
N HIS A 75 19.81 -3.41 11.28
CA HIS A 75 21.06 -2.67 11.17
C HIS A 75 21.92 -3.23 10.01
N ILE A 76 22.07 -2.45 8.95
CA ILE A 76 22.81 -2.84 7.74
C ILE A 76 24.10 -2.02 7.64
N LYS A 77 25.16 -2.64 7.15
CA LYS A 77 26.44 -1.98 6.83
C LYS A 77 26.67 -2.01 5.33
N LEU A 78 27.05 -0.85 4.80
CA LEU A 78 27.50 -0.69 3.41
C LEU A 78 29.03 -0.73 3.35
N SER A 79 29.58 -1.52 2.43
CA SER A 79 31.00 -1.50 2.07
C SER A 79 31.14 -1.39 0.55
N ILE A 80 32.09 -0.57 0.10
CA ILE A 80 32.35 -0.34 -1.33
C ILE A 80 33.60 -1.14 -1.70
N THR A 81 33.47 -2.08 -2.63
CA THR A 81 34.56 -2.98 -3.04
C THR A 81 35.29 -2.42 -4.26
N SER A 82 34.57 -1.76 -5.17
CA SER A 82 35.11 -1.04 -6.31
C SER A 82 34.14 0.07 -6.75
N ASN A 83 34.47 0.83 -7.80
CA ASN A 83 33.63 1.95 -8.27
C ASN A 83 32.18 1.57 -8.56
N ASP A 84 31.96 0.35 -9.04
CA ASP A 84 30.64 -0.15 -9.42
C ASP A 84 30.16 -1.29 -8.54
N VAL A 85 30.97 -1.76 -7.58
CA VAL A 85 30.62 -2.91 -6.74
C VAL A 85 30.50 -2.49 -5.29
N PHE A 86 29.34 -2.77 -4.71
CA PHE A 86 29.06 -2.54 -3.30
C PHE A 86 28.50 -3.81 -2.65
N GLN A 87 28.64 -3.86 -1.34
CA GLN A 87 28.17 -4.96 -0.52
C GLN A 87 27.35 -4.44 0.66
N LEU A 88 26.21 -5.08 0.89
CA LEU A 88 25.38 -4.88 2.07
C LEU A 88 25.58 -6.07 2.99
N SER A 89 25.89 -5.80 4.26
CA SER A 89 26.09 -6.83 5.28
C SER A 89 25.22 -6.60 6.49
N LEU A 90 24.63 -7.67 7.00
CA LEU A 90 23.92 -7.70 8.28
C LEU A 90 24.10 -9.07 8.92
N PHE A 91 24.42 -9.10 10.21
CA PHE A 91 24.75 -10.35 10.92
C PHE A 91 25.76 -11.20 10.13
N ASN A 92 25.38 -12.42 9.76
CA ASN A 92 26.15 -13.37 8.95
C ASN A 92 25.82 -13.32 7.45
N TYR A 93 24.91 -12.44 7.02
CA TYR A 93 24.55 -12.28 5.61
C TYR A 93 25.40 -11.20 4.94
N GLN A 94 25.89 -11.52 3.75
CA GLN A 94 26.59 -10.59 2.86
C GLN A 94 25.98 -10.69 1.47
N PHE A 95 25.57 -9.54 0.92
CA PHE A 95 25.00 -9.44 -0.40
C PHE A 95 25.85 -8.49 -1.24
N GLN A 96 26.44 -8.99 -2.31
CA GLN A 96 27.21 -8.20 -3.25
C GLN A 96 26.36 -7.82 -4.45
N PHE A 97 26.51 -6.57 -4.89
CA PHE A 97 25.83 -6.02 -6.05
C PHE A 97 26.84 -5.27 -6.92
N GLN A 98 26.68 -5.39 -8.23
CA GLN A 98 27.38 -4.54 -9.18
C GLN A 98 26.36 -3.62 -9.86
N SER A 99 26.58 -2.32 -9.73
CA SER A 99 25.84 -1.31 -10.48
C SER A 99 26.20 -1.34 -11.96
N LEU A 100 25.17 -1.42 -12.80
CA LEU A 100 25.31 -1.29 -14.26
C LEU A 100 25.01 0.14 -14.73
N THR A 101 24.40 0.95 -13.86
CA THR A 101 24.00 2.33 -14.13
C THR A 101 24.10 3.16 -12.85
N ASN A 102 24.66 4.37 -12.92
CA ASN A 102 24.58 5.38 -11.85
C ASN A 102 25.22 4.94 -10.51
N SER A 103 26.38 4.29 -10.55
CA SER A 103 27.03 3.70 -9.36
C SER A 103 27.28 4.70 -8.22
N LYS A 104 27.67 5.93 -8.56
CA LYS A 104 27.85 7.01 -7.56
C LYS A 104 26.54 7.34 -6.85
N GLN A 105 25.44 7.45 -7.60
CA GLN A 105 24.11 7.73 -7.05
C GLN A 105 23.61 6.58 -6.18
N TRP A 106 23.84 5.33 -6.58
CA TRP A 106 23.57 4.15 -5.74
C TRP A 106 24.27 4.26 -4.39
N ILE A 107 25.59 4.48 -4.39
CA ILE A 107 26.38 4.55 -3.17
C ILE A 107 25.91 5.70 -2.27
N LEU A 108 25.71 6.90 -2.84
CA LEU A 108 25.24 8.06 -2.07
C LEU A 108 23.87 7.82 -1.44
N SER A 109 22.93 7.25 -2.20
CA SER A 109 21.56 7.01 -1.76
C SER A 109 21.52 5.89 -0.70
N LEU A 110 22.24 4.79 -0.91
CA LEU A 110 22.37 3.71 0.08
C LEU A 110 22.99 4.22 1.37
N ASN A 111 24.09 4.98 1.28
CA ASN A 111 24.76 5.54 2.44
C ASN A 111 23.84 6.49 3.22
N TYR A 112 23.09 7.34 2.51
CA TYR A 112 22.10 8.22 3.13
C TYR A 112 21.02 7.44 3.88
N TYR A 113 20.36 6.48 3.21
CA TYR A 113 19.25 5.74 3.81
C TYR A 113 19.71 4.82 4.95
N ILE A 114 20.88 4.17 4.83
CA ILE A 114 21.43 3.32 5.89
C ILE A 114 21.81 4.15 7.12
N ASN A 115 22.50 5.27 6.94
CA ASN A 115 22.97 6.07 8.08
C ASN A 115 21.86 6.87 8.77
N THR A 116 20.74 7.09 8.09
CA THR A 116 19.58 7.80 8.66
C THR A 116 18.45 6.87 9.09
N SER A 117 18.60 5.54 8.89
CA SER A 117 17.60 4.58 9.32
C SER A 117 17.53 4.47 10.83
N LYS A 118 16.39 4.01 11.33
CA LYS A 118 16.16 3.73 12.76
C LYS A 118 15.73 2.28 12.92
N PRO A 119 16.68 1.32 12.91
CA PRO A 119 16.38 -0.10 13.04
C PRO A 119 15.57 -0.42 14.29
N TYR A 120 14.51 -1.22 14.16
CA TYR A 120 13.72 -1.70 15.30
C TYR A 120 13.95 -3.18 15.63
N CYS A 121 14.57 -3.97 14.74
CA CYS A 121 14.91 -5.37 15.01
C CYS A 121 16.42 -5.55 15.24
N PHE A 122 16.77 -6.13 16.39
CA PHE A 122 18.15 -6.42 16.80
C PHE A 122 18.45 -7.91 16.91
N GLN A 123 17.47 -8.75 16.58
CA GLN A 123 17.63 -10.20 16.54
C GLN A 123 18.08 -10.66 15.16
N SER A 124 18.74 -11.82 15.11
CA SER A 124 19.12 -12.44 13.84
C SER A 124 17.87 -12.68 12.99
N PRO A 125 17.89 -12.32 11.70
CA PRO A 125 16.74 -12.56 10.83
C PRO A 125 16.52 -14.06 10.62
N SER A 126 15.29 -14.44 10.30
CA SER A 126 14.98 -15.79 9.83
C SER A 126 15.67 -16.08 8.49
N PRO A 127 15.95 -17.35 8.16
CA PRO A 127 16.40 -17.71 6.82
C PRO A 127 15.50 -17.12 5.74
N ASN A 128 16.10 -16.64 4.65
CA ASN A 128 15.39 -16.06 3.50
C ASN A 128 14.51 -14.83 3.82
N PHE A 129 14.74 -14.12 4.92
CA PHE A 129 14.00 -12.90 5.25
C PHE A 129 13.98 -11.88 4.11
N TYR A 130 15.05 -11.83 3.30
CA TYR A 130 15.18 -10.94 2.15
C TYR A 130 14.29 -11.33 0.95
N LEU A 131 13.56 -12.45 1.00
CA LEU A 131 12.62 -12.84 -0.06
C LEU A 131 11.20 -12.31 0.19
N GLN A 132 10.87 -11.87 1.41
CA GLN A 132 9.54 -11.38 1.77
C GLN A 132 9.67 -10.19 2.72
N HIS A 133 9.07 -9.06 2.36
CA HIS A 133 9.05 -7.91 3.26
C HIS A 133 7.96 -8.11 4.32
N LYS A 134 8.36 -8.19 5.59
CA LYS A 134 7.45 -8.37 6.73
C LYS A 134 7.67 -7.29 7.78
N ILE A 135 6.60 -6.63 8.21
CA ILE A 135 6.65 -5.65 9.31
C ILE A 135 5.57 -5.93 10.38
N PRO A 136 5.85 -5.65 11.66
CA PRO A 136 4.85 -5.83 12.71
C PRO A 136 3.75 -4.77 12.62
N PHE A 137 2.57 -5.04 13.19
CA PHE A 137 1.42 -4.14 13.16
C PHE A 137 1.74 -2.73 13.69
N GLU A 138 2.51 -2.62 14.76
CA GLU A 138 2.91 -1.32 15.32
C GLU A 138 3.74 -0.47 14.36
N VAL A 139 4.56 -1.11 13.53
CA VAL A 139 5.37 -0.43 12.50
C VAL A 139 4.52 -0.08 11.30
N PHE A 140 3.65 -1.00 10.87
CA PHE A 140 2.66 -0.75 9.83
C PHE A 140 1.79 0.45 10.16
N GLU A 141 1.19 0.48 11.35
CA GLU A 141 0.26 1.53 11.75
C GLU A 141 0.94 2.90 11.79
N LYS A 142 2.22 2.98 12.15
CA LYS A 142 2.99 4.24 12.10
C LYS A 142 3.36 4.67 10.67
N ARG A 143 3.47 3.71 9.74
CA ARG A 143 3.93 3.91 8.36
C ARG A 143 2.78 4.15 7.36
N ALA A 144 1.61 3.62 7.65
CA ALA A 144 0.43 3.67 6.81
C ALA A 144 -0.13 5.08 6.69
N GLU A 145 -0.45 5.50 5.47
CA GLU A 145 -1.00 6.82 5.18
C GLU A 145 -2.31 6.73 4.40
N SER A 146 -3.02 7.85 4.32
CA SER A 146 -4.19 7.94 3.44
C SER A 146 -3.81 7.57 2.01
N LEU A 147 -4.69 6.81 1.34
CA LEU A 147 -4.54 6.25 -0.01
C LEU A 147 -3.63 5.02 -0.12
N ASP A 148 -2.99 4.59 0.96
CA ASP A 148 -2.34 3.28 0.92
C ASP A 148 -3.40 2.16 0.88
N LEU A 149 -2.99 0.95 0.51
CA LEU A 149 -3.89 -0.18 0.36
C LEU A 149 -3.59 -1.29 1.35
N LEU A 150 -4.66 -1.93 1.83
CA LEU A 150 -4.63 -3.26 2.41
C LEU A 150 -5.16 -4.28 1.41
N LEU A 151 -4.49 -5.42 1.36
CA LEU A 151 -4.86 -6.59 0.57
C LEU A 151 -5.09 -7.75 1.53
N PHE A 152 -6.22 -8.43 1.41
CA PHE A 152 -6.59 -9.52 2.31
C PHE A 152 -6.69 -10.83 1.55
N LYS A 153 -6.19 -11.89 2.21
CA LYS A 153 -6.36 -13.28 1.78
C LYS A 153 -7.25 -13.99 2.78
N ASN A 154 -8.52 -14.18 2.45
CA ASN A 154 -9.51 -14.79 3.33
C ASN A 154 -9.58 -16.34 3.21
N LYS A 155 -10.08 -17.00 4.24
CA LYS A 155 -10.16 -18.48 4.34
C LYS A 155 -11.34 -19.09 3.60
N SER A 156 -12.43 -18.34 3.39
CA SER A 156 -13.69 -18.92 2.89
C SER A 156 -13.54 -19.59 1.52
N ILE A 157 -14.34 -20.63 1.27
CA ILE A 157 -14.32 -21.37 -0.01
C ILE A 157 -14.68 -20.44 -1.18
N ALA A 158 -15.61 -19.50 -0.98
CA ALA A 158 -15.96 -18.50 -1.99
C ALA A 158 -14.77 -17.60 -2.34
N CYS A 159 -13.99 -17.17 -1.35
CA CYS A 159 -12.76 -16.40 -1.55
C CYS A 159 -11.68 -17.23 -2.24
N GLN A 160 -11.53 -18.51 -1.89
CA GLN A 160 -10.62 -19.44 -2.58
C GLN A 160 -10.99 -19.58 -4.06
N LEU A 161 -12.29 -19.71 -4.36
CA LEU A 161 -12.79 -19.80 -5.73
C LEU A 161 -12.56 -18.48 -6.50
N GLN A 162 -12.82 -17.33 -5.88
CA GLN A 162 -12.52 -16.03 -6.48
C GLN A 162 -11.04 -15.90 -6.81
N ARG A 163 -10.14 -16.28 -5.90
CA ARG A 163 -8.69 -16.29 -6.14
C ARG A 163 -8.29 -17.19 -7.30
N LEU A 164 -8.90 -18.37 -7.43
CA LEU A 164 -8.67 -19.28 -8.54
C LEU A 164 -9.13 -18.68 -9.88
N ILE A 165 -10.33 -18.11 -9.93
CA ILE A 165 -10.89 -17.50 -11.15
C ILE A 165 -10.10 -16.25 -11.56
N THR A 166 -9.70 -15.44 -10.58
CA THR A 166 -8.98 -14.19 -10.84
C THR A 166 -7.48 -14.42 -11.05
N ASN A 167 -6.97 -15.61 -10.73
CA ASN A 167 -5.54 -15.91 -10.63
C ASN A 167 -4.83 -14.91 -9.70
N SER A 168 -5.33 -14.79 -8.47
CA SER A 168 -4.87 -13.85 -7.46
C SER A 168 -4.58 -14.52 -6.13
N GLU A 169 -3.57 -14.05 -5.41
CA GLU A 169 -3.37 -14.39 -4.00
C GLU A 169 -4.36 -13.67 -3.07
N TYR A 170 -5.04 -12.64 -3.56
CA TYR A 170 -5.92 -11.77 -2.77
C TYR A 170 -7.35 -11.79 -3.29
N ASP A 171 -8.30 -11.80 -2.38
CA ASP A 171 -9.73 -11.75 -2.69
C ASP A 171 -10.41 -10.46 -2.25
N HIS A 172 -9.70 -9.62 -1.50
CA HIS A 172 -10.25 -8.36 -1.03
C HIS A 172 -9.19 -7.26 -0.92
N VAL A 173 -9.62 -6.01 -1.12
CA VAL A 173 -8.77 -4.83 -1.07
C VAL A 173 -9.52 -3.69 -0.39
N ALA A 174 -8.80 -2.94 0.46
CA ALA A 174 -9.32 -1.78 1.16
C ALA A 174 -8.37 -0.58 1.04
N LEU A 175 -8.93 0.62 1.15
CA LEU A 175 -8.19 1.87 1.19
C LEU A 175 -7.92 2.26 2.64
N LEU A 176 -6.73 2.75 2.93
CA LEU A 176 -6.40 3.32 4.22
C LEU A 176 -6.72 4.82 4.22
N LEU A 177 -7.28 5.28 5.35
CA LEU A 177 -7.55 6.69 5.63
C LEU A 177 -6.92 7.04 6.97
N ARG A 178 -6.21 8.16 7.04
CA ARG A 178 -5.63 8.69 8.29
C ARG A 178 -6.24 10.04 8.59
N ASN A 179 -6.82 10.17 9.77
CA ASN A 179 -7.44 11.42 10.20
C ASN A 179 -6.42 12.39 10.83
N ASN A 180 -6.85 13.60 11.16
CA ASN A 180 -6.01 14.63 11.78
C ASN A 180 -5.59 14.32 13.22
N LYS A 181 -6.23 13.34 13.88
CA LYS A 181 -5.83 12.80 15.18
C LYS A 181 -4.81 11.66 15.04
N ASN A 182 -4.31 11.43 13.82
CA ASN A 182 -3.40 10.34 13.50
C ASN A 182 -3.98 8.93 13.74
N VAL A 183 -5.32 8.79 13.67
CA VAL A 183 -6.00 7.49 13.80
C VAL A 183 -6.18 6.89 12.40
N LEU A 184 -5.77 5.62 12.26
CA LEU A 184 -5.86 4.87 11.02
C LEU A 184 -7.25 4.21 10.89
N HIS A 185 -7.83 4.35 9.71
CA HIS A 185 -9.12 3.77 9.34
C HIS A 185 -8.99 2.94 8.07
N VAL A 186 -9.87 1.96 7.96
CA VAL A 186 -10.06 1.12 6.78
C VAL A 186 -11.34 1.56 6.10
N PHE A 187 -11.27 1.88 4.82
CA PHE A 187 -12.39 2.21 3.96
C PHE A 187 -12.52 1.15 2.88
N GLU A 188 -13.64 0.45 2.88
CA GLU A 188 -13.86 -0.70 1.99
C GLU A 188 -15.32 -0.84 1.57
N ALA A 189 -15.56 -1.73 0.62
CA ALA A 189 -16.89 -2.24 0.31
C ALA A 189 -16.93 -3.73 0.64
N ASN A 190 -17.79 -4.17 1.56
CA ASN A 190 -17.96 -5.58 1.95
C ASN A 190 -19.44 -6.01 1.88
N SER A 191 -19.73 -7.31 1.87
CA SER A 191 -21.09 -7.84 1.68
C SER A 191 -22.09 -7.47 2.76
N ASP A 192 -21.61 -7.19 3.95
CA ASP A 192 -22.45 -7.11 5.15
C ASP A 192 -22.91 -5.67 5.38
N ASP A 193 -21.98 -4.72 5.24
CA ASP A 193 -22.20 -3.30 5.53
C ASP A 193 -22.25 -2.42 4.28
N GLY A 194 -21.88 -2.95 3.11
CA GLY A 194 -21.65 -2.11 1.94
C GLY A 194 -20.36 -1.33 2.06
N VAL A 195 -20.39 -0.06 1.65
CA VAL A 195 -19.27 0.87 1.76
C VAL A 195 -19.21 1.43 3.16
N CYS A 196 -18.23 0.99 3.95
CA CYS A 196 -18.10 1.33 5.36
C CYS A 196 -16.70 1.87 5.71
N ILE A 197 -16.62 2.49 6.88
CA ILE A 197 -15.38 2.97 7.49
C ILE A 197 -15.33 2.45 8.92
N TYR A 198 -14.20 1.90 9.33
CA TYR A 198 -13.93 1.52 10.71
C TYR A 198 -12.45 1.73 11.04
N THR A 199 -12.11 1.82 12.33
CA THR A 199 -10.72 2.02 12.74
C THR A 199 -9.90 0.74 12.57
N TRP A 200 -8.60 0.89 12.32
CA TRP A 200 -7.67 -0.24 12.35
C TRP A 200 -7.72 -0.99 13.68
N ASP A 201 -7.82 -0.26 14.79
CA ASP A 201 -7.98 -0.84 16.13
C ASP A 201 -9.25 -1.70 16.25
N ALA A 202 -10.38 -1.26 15.69
CA ALA A 202 -11.61 -2.05 15.71
C ALA A 202 -11.45 -3.36 14.92
N LEU A 203 -10.73 -3.33 13.79
CA LEU A 203 -10.41 -4.55 13.06
C LEU A 203 -9.51 -5.48 13.89
N MET A 204 -8.48 -4.94 14.56
CA MET A 204 -7.56 -5.73 15.38
C MET A 204 -8.20 -6.31 16.63
N GLN A 205 -9.24 -5.66 17.17
CA GLN A 205 -10.04 -6.16 18.29
C GLN A 205 -11.14 -7.15 17.87
N SER A 206 -11.41 -7.27 16.57
CA SER A 206 -12.36 -8.25 16.05
C SER A 206 -11.74 -9.65 15.94
N ASN A 207 -12.58 -10.65 15.63
CA ASN A 207 -12.13 -12.01 15.35
C ASN A 207 -11.58 -12.19 13.92
N PHE A 208 -10.94 -11.16 13.34
CA PHE A 208 -10.51 -11.20 11.94
C PHE A 208 -9.60 -12.38 11.60
N GLN A 209 -8.79 -12.82 12.56
CA GLN A 209 -7.90 -13.97 12.40
C GLN A 209 -8.66 -15.29 12.15
N GLU A 210 -9.94 -15.37 12.50
CA GLU A 210 -10.76 -16.54 12.20
C GLU A 210 -11.00 -16.68 10.70
N TYR A 211 -11.12 -15.56 9.95
CA TYR A 211 -11.46 -15.55 8.54
C TYR A 211 -10.36 -15.02 7.60
N VAL A 212 -9.34 -14.33 8.12
CA VAL A 212 -8.18 -13.82 7.36
C VAL A 212 -6.97 -14.72 7.58
N THR A 213 -6.25 -15.07 6.51
CA THR A 213 -4.97 -15.80 6.59
C THR A 213 -3.76 -14.89 6.50
N GLN A 214 -3.87 -13.79 5.76
CA GLN A 214 -2.79 -12.84 5.54
C GLN A 214 -3.38 -11.47 5.24
N ILE A 215 -2.73 -10.44 5.78
CA ILE A 215 -2.94 -9.05 5.39
C ILE A 215 -1.62 -8.54 4.82
N SER A 216 -1.70 -7.93 3.64
CA SER A 216 -0.57 -7.28 2.99
C SER A 216 -0.88 -5.80 2.79
N PHE A 217 0.16 -5.00 2.84
CA PHE A 217 0.14 -3.55 2.75
C PHE A 217 0.89 -3.10 1.49
N ARG A 218 0.34 -2.10 0.81
CA ARG A 218 0.94 -1.45 -0.36
C ARG A 218 0.89 0.05 -0.16
N GLN A 219 2.05 0.68 -0.06
CA GLN A 219 2.14 2.14 0.01
C GLN A 219 1.88 2.74 -1.36
N LEU A 220 1.09 3.81 -1.40
CA LEU A 220 0.97 4.64 -2.59
C LEU A 220 2.07 5.70 -2.59
N TYR A 221 2.90 5.65 -3.62
CA TYR A 221 3.90 6.65 -3.91
C TYR A 221 3.32 7.75 -4.78
N THR A 222 2.85 8.85 -4.18
CA THR A 222 2.30 10.00 -4.89
C THR A 222 2.39 11.29 -4.08
N LYS A 223 2.34 12.44 -4.75
CA LYS A 223 2.28 13.74 -4.09
C LYS A 223 0.89 13.93 -3.45
N ARG A 224 0.83 13.83 -2.12
CA ARG A 224 -0.40 14.05 -1.33
C ARG A 224 -0.57 15.53 -0.97
N ASP A 225 -0.89 16.35 -1.98
CA ASP A 225 -1.23 17.75 -1.72
C ASP A 225 -2.70 17.92 -1.26
N MET A 226 -3.01 19.14 -0.80
CA MET A 226 -4.35 19.47 -0.31
C MET A 226 -5.44 19.27 -1.36
N ALA A 227 -5.16 19.53 -2.63
CA ALA A 227 -6.15 19.36 -3.68
C ALA A 227 -6.51 17.89 -3.85
N LEU A 228 -5.51 17.01 -3.82
CA LEU A 228 -5.72 15.56 -3.88
C LEU A 228 -6.50 15.05 -2.65
N LEU A 229 -6.13 15.50 -1.44
CA LEU A 229 -6.79 15.08 -0.21
C LEU A 229 -8.24 15.56 -0.10
N LEU A 230 -8.56 16.75 -0.61
CA LEU A 230 -9.94 17.25 -0.67
C LEU A 230 -10.81 16.42 -1.63
N LYS A 231 -10.27 15.99 -2.77
CA LYS A 231 -10.98 15.06 -3.67
C LYS A 231 -11.20 13.70 -3.04
N LEU A 232 -10.20 13.19 -2.29
CA LEU A 232 -10.37 11.96 -1.51
C LEU A 232 -11.51 12.11 -0.50
N GLN A 233 -11.53 13.20 0.26
CA GLN A 233 -12.58 13.48 1.24
C GLN A 233 -13.96 13.56 0.58
N GLU A 234 -14.08 14.27 -0.54
CA GLU A 234 -15.32 14.35 -1.32
C GLU A 234 -15.80 12.96 -1.75
N PHE A 235 -14.89 12.14 -2.27
CA PHE A 235 -15.21 10.78 -2.70
C PHE A 235 -15.71 9.92 -1.54
N VAL A 236 -15.00 9.94 -0.39
CA VAL A 236 -15.37 9.15 0.79
C VAL A 236 -16.75 9.58 1.29
N TYR A 237 -16.99 10.89 1.46
CA TYR A 237 -18.28 11.42 1.91
C TYR A 237 -19.43 11.00 0.99
N LYS A 238 -19.22 11.08 -0.33
CA LYS A 238 -20.25 10.75 -1.32
C LYS A 238 -20.58 9.25 -1.37
N ASN A 239 -19.64 8.37 -1.01
CA ASN A 239 -19.80 6.93 -1.20
C ASN A 239 -20.00 6.13 0.08
N HIS A 240 -19.71 6.69 1.26
CA HIS A 240 -20.00 6.06 2.53
C HIS A 240 -21.49 5.69 2.66
N GLY A 241 -21.77 4.48 3.15
CA GLY A 241 -23.12 3.95 3.34
C GLY A 241 -23.80 3.41 2.08
N LYS A 242 -23.14 3.46 0.91
CA LYS A 242 -23.65 2.80 -0.30
C LYS A 242 -23.61 1.28 -0.15
N LYS A 243 -24.52 0.58 -0.82
CA LYS A 243 -24.63 -0.88 -0.66
C LYS A 243 -23.51 -1.63 -1.40
N TYR A 244 -23.29 -2.88 -1.03
CA TYR A 244 -22.35 -3.76 -1.73
C TYR A 244 -22.94 -4.33 -3.02
N SER A 245 -22.10 -4.53 -4.04
CA SER A 245 -22.49 -5.23 -5.28
C SER A 245 -21.95 -6.66 -5.31
N VAL A 246 -22.82 -7.64 -5.03
CA VAL A 246 -22.50 -9.10 -5.17
C VAL A 246 -22.53 -9.55 -6.63
N ASN A 247 -22.91 -8.68 -7.58
CA ASN A 247 -23.24 -9.10 -8.95
C ASN A 247 -22.01 -9.18 -9.88
N ILE A 248 -20.99 -9.89 -9.42
CA ILE A 248 -19.71 -10.14 -10.10
C ILE A 248 -19.93 -10.70 -11.53
N MET A 249 -20.94 -11.54 -11.74
CA MET A 249 -21.21 -12.16 -13.04
C MET A 249 -21.85 -11.20 -14.08
N LYS A 250 -22.46 -10.08 -13.64
CA LYS A 250 -23.00 -9.05 -14.54
C LYS A 250 -21.95 -8.02 -14.98
N LEU A 251 -20.79 -7.97 -14.32
CA LEU A 251 -19.70 -7.02 -14.60
C LEU A 251 -18.91 -7.33 -15.88
N CYS A 252 -18.99 -8.55 -16.40
CA CYS A 252 -18.39 -8.93 -17.69
C CYS A 252 -19.13 -8.33 -18.90
N LYS A 253 -20.27 -7.65 -18.71
CA LYS A 253 -20.98 -6.93 -19.79
C LYS A 253 -21.20 -5.46 -19.43
N LYS A 254 -20.46 -4.61 -20.16
CA LYS A 254 -20.67 -3.17 -20.50
C LYS A 254 -19.67 -2.17 -19.90
N ARG A 255 -19.22 -1.28 -20.79
CA ARG A 255 -18.50 -0.04 -20.53
C ARG A 255 -19.26 0.79 -19.48
N SER A 256 -18.58 1.21 -18.42
CA SER A 256 -19.12 2.27 -17.56
C SER A 256 -19.10 3.58 -18.33
N ILE A 257 -20.26 4.20 -18.49
CA ILE A 257 -20.36 5.59 -18.92
C ILE A 257 -19.88 6.43 -17.74
N THR A 258 -18.85 7.24 -17.96
CA THR A 258 -18.36 8.23 -17.01
C THR A 258 -19.49 9.22 -16.69
N GLY A 259 -19.75 9.48 -15.40
CA GLY A 259 -20.72 10.48 -14.95
C GLY A 259 -22.05 9.98 -14.37
N VAL A 260 -22.31 8.66 -14.35
CA VAL A 260 -23.51 8.11 -13.68
C VAL A 260 -23.18 7.76 -12.23
N GLU A 261 -23.95 8.30 -11.29
CA GLU A 261 -23.85 7.94 -9.87
C GLU A 261 -24.17 6.45 -9.68
N LYS A 262 -23.26 5.72 -9.01
CA LYS A 262 -23.45 4.29 -8.72
C LYS A 262 -24.02 4.09 -7.33
N GLU A 263 -24.99 3.18 -7.24
CA GLU A 263 -25.65 2.78 -5.99
C GLU A 263 -24.88 1.70 -5.23
N ASN A 264 -24.07 0.87 -5.93
CA ASN A 264 -23.38 -0.27 -5.34
C ASN A 264 -21.90 -0.38 -5.78
N TYR A 265 -21.03 -0.90 -4.90
CA TYR A 265 -19.60 -1.14 -5.19
C TYR A 265 -19.15 -2.57 -4.85
N PHE A 266 -18.26 -3.12 -5.68
CA PHE A 266 -17.34 -4.20 -5.29
C PHE A 266 -16.05 -3.60 -4.68
N CYS A 267 -15.29 -4.37 -3.90
CA CYS A 267 -14.14 -3.85 -3.15
C CYS A 267 -13.09 -3.16 -4.05
N SER A 268 -12.57 -3.85 -5.06
CA SER A 268 -11.61 -3.29 -6.02
C SER A 268 -12.20 -2.20 -6.93
N GLU A 269 -13.51 -2.26 -7.18
CA GLU A 269 -14.21 -1.22 -7.94
C GLU A 269 -14.25 0.10 -7.17
N LEU A 270 -14.48 0.05 -5.85
CA LEU A 270 -14.45 1.24 -4.98
C LEU A 270 -13.08 1.91 -5.04
N ILE A 271 -12.00 1.13 -4.94
CA ILE A 271 -10.62 1.65 -5.02
C ILE A 271 -10.34 2.26 -6.39
N ALA A 272 -10.68 1.56 -7.48
CA ALA A 272 -10.48 2.07 -8.83
C ALA A 272 -11.28 3.37 -9.08
N ALA A 273 -12.53 3.44 -8.60
CA ALA A 273 -13.35 4.64 -8.67
C ALA A 273 -12.75 5.80 -7.86
N CYS A 274 -12.22 5.53 -6.67
CA CYS A 274 -11.54 6.52 -5.85
C CYS A 274 -10.30 7.07 -6.57
N TYR A 275 -9.43 6.18 -7.05
CA TYR A 275 -8.17 6.55 -7.73
C TYR A 275 -8.41 7.36 -9.00
N LYS A 276 -9.47 7.07 -9.75
CA LYS A 276 -9.90 7.88 -10.90
C LYS A 276 -10.44 9.24 -10.49
N HIS A 277 -11.28 9.28 -9.46
CA HIS A 277 -11.85 10.53 -8.97
C HIS A 277 -10.77 11.52 -8.52
N ILE A 278 -9.73 11.02 -7.83
CA ILE A 278 -8.61 11.87 -7.41
C ILE A 278 -7.59 12.14 -8.53
N GLY A 279 -7.69 11.44 -9.67
CA GLY A 279 -6.88 11.69 -10.86
C GLY A 279 -5.54 10.96 -10.92
N ILE A 280 -5.36 9.89 -10.13
CA ILE A 280 -4.14 9.06 -10.17
C ILE A 280 -4.29 7.80 -11.04
N MET A 281 -5.47 7.58 -11.61
CA MET A 281 -5.77 6.49 -12.53
C MET A 281 -6.55 7.03 -13.72
N GLU A 282 -6.23 6.54 -14.92
CA GLU A 282 -6.91 6.91 -16.16
C GLU A 282 -8.36 6.37 -16.19
N ASN A 283 -9.22 7.02 -16.97
CA ASN A 283 -10.65 6.66 -17.11
C ASN A 283 -10.93 5.74 -18.31
N ASP A 284 -9.89 5.16 -18.91
CA ASP A 284 -9.95 4.32 -20.10
C ASP A 284 -10.56 2.94 -19.83
N ILE A 285 -10.23 2.33 -18.69
CA ILE A 285 -10.78 1.05 -18.22
C ILE A 285 -11.94 1.33 -17.25
N SER A 286 -13.02 0.54 -17.27
CA SER A 286 -14.11 0.69 -16.29
C SER A 286 -13.65 0.27 -14.88
N SER A 287 -14.10 0.96 -13.83
CA SER A 287 -13.72 0.60 -12.44
C SER A 287 -14.15 -0.82 -12.06
N CYS A 288 -15.23 -1.32 -12.65
CA CYS A 288 -15.73 -2.66 -12.36
C CYS A 288 -14.93 -3.78 -13.05
N GLN A 289 -13.94 -3.44 -13.87
CA GLN A 289 -13.04 -4.41 -14.50
C GLN A 289 -11.79 -4.67 -13.65
N PHE A 290 -11.59 -3.89 -12.58
CA PHE A 290 -10.48 -4.09 -11.67
C PHE A 290 -10.83 -5.11 -10.59
N TRP A 291 -9.84 -5.90 -10.24
CA TRP A 291 -9.86 -6.95 -9.23
C TRP A 291 -8.77 -6.70 -8.19
N PRO A 292 -8.85 -7.31 -6.99
CA PRO A 292 -7.81 -7.19 -5.97
C PRO A 292 -6.40 -7.51 -6.50
N LYS A 293 -6.29 -8.44 -7.45
CA LYS A 293 -5.02 -8.80 -8.11
C LYS A 293 -4.35 -7.64 -8.81
N ASP A 294 -5.11 -6.71 -9.38
CA ASP A 294 -4.55 -5.60 -10.15
C ASP A 294 -3.81 -4.66 -9.20
N PHE A 295 -4.37 -4.44 -8.01
CA PHE A 295 -3.75 -3.68 -6.92
C PHE A 295 -2.59 -4.41 -6.23
N ALA A 296 -2.59 -5.75 -6.26
CA ALA A 296 -1.46 -6.57 -5.83
C ALA A 296 -0.33 -6.64 -6.88
N GLY A 297 -0.60 -6.27 -8.13
CA GLY A 297 0.36 -6.28 -9.23
C GLY A 297 0.95 -4.90 -9.54
N ASN A 298 1.42 -4.77 -10.79
CA ASN A 298 1.88 -3.50 -11.36
C ASN A 298 0.72 -2.85 -12.13
N ILE A 299 -0.13 -2.15 -11.38
CA ILE A 299 -1.22 -1.34 -11.96
C ILE A 299 -0.67 -0.01 -12.50
N LYS A 300 -1.14 0.38 -13.69
CA LYS A 300 -0.77 1.67 -14.29
C LYS A 300 -1.45 2.81 -13.54
N LEU A 301 -0.65 3.73 -13.00
CA LEU A 301 -1.11 4.93 -12.30
C LEU A 301 -0.42 6.17 -12.89
N THR A 302 -1.08 7.32 -12.78
CA THR A 302 -0.60 8.61 -13.28
C THR A 302 0.13 9.35 -12.17
N ASN A 303 1.42 9.66 -12.37
CA ASN A 303 2.27 10.33 -11.38
C ASN A 303 2.23 9.65 -9.99
N ALA A 304 2.04 8.34 -9.99
CA ALA A 304 1.96 7.55 -8.79
C ALA A 304 2.45 6.12 -9.05
N GLN A 305 2.83 5.42 -7.99
CA GLN A 305 3.22 4.01 -8.05
C GLN A 305 2.89 3.32 -6.72
N LEU A 306 2.41 2.08 -6.74
CA LEU A 306 2.32 1.29 -5.52
C LEU A 306 3.68 0.66 -5.19
N SER A 307 4.05 0.61 -3.91
CA SER A 307 5.25 -0.11 -3.43
C SER A 307 5.20 -1.59 -3.80
N HIS A 308 6.25 -2.35 -3.54
CA HIS A 308 6.10 -3.81 -3.44
C HIS A 308 5.15 -4.19 -2.30
N GLU A 309 4.75 -5.45 -2.28
CA GLU A 309 3.95 -6.02 -1.22
C GLU A 309 4.72 -6.13 0.10
N ILE A 310 4.08 -5.71 1.19
CA ILE A 310 4.60 -5.80 2.55
C ILE A 310 3.61 -6.62 3.38
N ILE A 311 3.99 -7.81 3.83
CA ILE A 311 3.14 -8.61 4.72
C ILE A 311 3.19 -7.98 6.12
N ILE A 312 2.02 -7.80 6.73
CA ILE A 312 1.92 -7.28 8.09
C ILE A 312 1.57 -8.41 9.05
N TYR A 313 2.20 -8.43 10.23
CA TYR A 313 2.01 -9.49 11.23
C TYR A 313 1.87 -8.92 12.63
N GLN A 314 1.23 -9.67 13.52
CA GLN A 314 1.05 -9.28 14.92
C GLN A 314 2.33 -9.43 15.73
#